data_AF-A0A7S2KM00-F1
#
_entry.id   AF-A0A7S2KM00-F1
#
_cell.length_a   1.000
_cell.length_b   1.000
_cell.length_c   1.000
_cell.angle_alpha   90.00
_cell.angle_beta   90.00
_cell.angle_gamma   90.00
#
_symmetry.space_group_name_H-M   'P 1'
#
loop_
_entity.id
_entity.type
_entity.pdbx_description
1 polymer ?
#
loop_
_entity_poly.entity_id
_entity_poly.type
_entity_poly.pdbx_seq_one_letter_code
_entity_poly.pdbx_strand_id
1 'polypeptide(L)'
;TWEELHLYCYRVAGTVGLMSMPIFGTADKFTAEDAKEPALSLGVAFQITNILRDVGEDAVNRGRVYLPRDDMAKFGVTEEQILNQQMDDNYKRLMQYEIARARKYYAR
;
A
#
# COMPACT_ATOMS: atom_id res chain seq x y z
N THR A 1 -0.51 -6.93 -10.70
CA THR A 1 -0.77 -7.93 -9.65
C THR A 1 -0.37 -7.36 -8.30
N TRP A 2 -0.62 -8.08 -7.21
CA TRP A 2 -0.12 -7.68 -5.91
C TRP A 2 1.42 -7.56 -5.90
N GLU A 3 2.14 -8.47 -6.55
CA GLU A 3 3.60 -8.46 -6.60
C GLU A 3 4.15 -7.19 -7.25
N GLU A 4 3.50 -6.72 -8.32
CA GLU A 4 3.86 -5.47 -9.00
C GLU A 4 3.61 -4.25 -8.11
N LEU A 5 2.47 -4.21 -7.43
CA LEU A 5 2.16 -3.13 -6.48
C LEU A 5 3.15 -3.13 -5.30
N HIS A 6 3.48 -4.31 -4.77
CA HIS A 6 4.44 -4.46 -3.69
C HIS A 6 5.83 -3.97 -4.11
N LEU A 7 6.30 -4.36 -5.29
CA LEU A 7 7.58 -3.88 -5.83
C LEU A 7 7.57 -2.36 -6.02
N TYR A 8 6.47 -1.79 -6.49
CA TYR A 8 6.29 -0.35 -6.56
C TYR A 8 6.42 0.30 -5.16
N CYS A 9 5.66 -0.19 -4.17
CA CYS A 9 5.70 0.32 -2.79
C CYS A 9 7.10 0.22 -2.17
N TYR A 10 7.79 -0.91 -2.39
CA TYR A 10 9.17 -1.09 -1.97
C TYR A 10 10.08 0.01 -2.55
N ARG A 11 9.98 0.27 -3.86
CA ARG A 11 10.83 1.24 -4.56
C ARG A 11 10.58 2.69 -4.13
N VAL A 12 9.32 3.07 -3.91
CA VAL A 12 8.96 4.48 -3.66
C VAL A 12 8.87 4.83 -2.18
N ALA A 13 8.68 3.86 -1.28
CA ALA A 13 8.50 4.12 0.14
C ALA A 13 9.33 3.20 1.04
N GLY A 14 9.50 1.92 0.70
CA GLY A 14 10.39 1.02 1.45
C GLY A 14 11.83 1.52 1.48
N THR A 15 12.37 1.89 0.32
CA THR A 15 13.71 2.51 0.20
C THR A 15 13.85 3.79 1.02
N VAL A 16 12.79 4.61 1.09
CA VAL A 16 12.75 5.83 1.91
C VAL A 16 12.81 5.48 3.40
N GLY A 17 12.12 4.41 3.82
CA GLY A 17 12.25 3.85 5.16
C GLY A 17 13.72 3.56 5.51
N LEU A 18 14.42 2.83 4.64
CA LEU A 18 15.85 2.50 4.83
C LEU A 18 16.74 3.75 4.88
N MET A 19 16.51 4.72 3.99
CA MET A 19 17.28 5.98 3.96
C MET A 19 17.06 6.83 5.22
N SER A 20 15.90 6.69 5.87
CA SER A 20 15.54 7.44 7.08
C SER A 20 16.10 6.83 8.36
N MET A 21 16.43 5.53 8.36
CA MET A 21 17.00 4.84 9.53
C MET A 21 18.21 5.53 10.17
N PRO A 22 19.26 5.95 9.43
CA PRO A 22 20.40 6.63 10.05
C PRO A 22 20.07 8.03 10.60
N ILE A 23 18.94 8.62 10.19
CA ILE A 23 18.49 9.94 10.67
C ILE A 23 17.76 9.79 12.00
N PHE A 24 16.84 8.83 12.09
CA PHE A 24 16.07 8.58 13.31
C PHE A 24 16.85 7.78 14.37
N GLY A 25 17.87 7.03 13.94
CA GLY A 25 18.59 6.10 14.78
C GLY A 25 17.79 4.84 15.11
N THR A 26 18.34 4.01 15.99
CA THR A 26 17.73 2.77 16.45
C THR A 26 17.38 2.86 17.92
N ALA A 27 16.27 2.24 18.31
CA ALA A 27 15.89 2.14 19.72
C ALA A 27 16.94 1.35 20.53
N ASP A 28 17.02 1.65 21.83
CA ASP A 28 17.88 0.92 22.75
C ASP A 28 17.61 -0.59 22.68
N LYS A 29 18.68 -1.40 22.69
CA LYS A 29 18.68 -2.88 22.57
C LYS A 29 18.45 -3.44 21.15
N PHE A 30 18.26 -2.60 20.13
CA PHE A 30 18.15 -3.04 18.74
C PHE A 30 19.31 -2.54 17.90
N THR A 31 19.75 -3.36 16.96
CA THR A 31 20.77 -2.98 15.97
C THR A 31 20.13 -2.34 14.74
N ALA A 32 20.95 -1.68 13.92
CA ALA A 32 20.52 -1.21 12.61
C ALA A 32 20.03 -2.36 11.70
N GLU A 33 20.55 -3.58 11.87
CA GLU A 33 20.08 -4.74 11.09
C GLU A 33 18.67 -5.15 11.51
N ASP A 34 18.41 -5.23 12.82
CA ASP A 34 17.10 -5.57 13.38
C ASP A 34 16.01 -4.61 12.90
N ALA A 35 16.36 -3.34 12.70
CA ALA A 35 15.45 -2.28 12.29
C ALA A 35 15.16 -2.24 10.77
N LYS A 36 15.89 -3.00 9.93
CA LYS A 36 15.71 -2.94 8.47
C LYS A 36 14.35 -3.45 8.00
N GLU A 37 13.93 -4.62 8.48
CA GLU A 37 12.64 -5.19 8.08
C GLU A 37 11.49 -4.28 8.54
N PRO A 38 11.42 -3.86 9.82
CA PRO A 38 10.35 -2.97 10.27
C PRO A 38 10.31 -1.64 9.49
N ALA A 39 11.48 -1.06 9.15
CA ALA A 39 11.55 0.16 8.34
C ALA A 39 10.99 -0.05 6.92
N LEU A 40 11.33 -1.17 6.28
CA LEU A 40 10.78 -1.53 4.97
C LEU A 40 9.28 -1.78 5.04
N SER A 41 8.84 -2.59 6.00
CA SER A 41 7.44 -2.95 6.22
C SER A 41 6.59 -1.72 6.51
N LEU A 42 7.08 -0.79 7.34
CA LEU A 42 6.40 0.47 7.62
C LEU A 42 6.28 1.36 6.37
N GLY A 43 7.36 1.48 5.58
CA GLY A 43 7.33 2.22 4.32
C GLY A 43 6.30 1.66 3.34
N VAL A 44 6.25 0.34 3.18
CA VAL A 44 5.24 -0.33 2.36
C VAL A 44 3.83 -0.12 2.91
N ALA A 45 3.63 -0.24 4.23
CA ALA A 45 2.33 -0.03 4.88
C ALA A 45 1.80 1.39 4.65
N PHE A 46 2.66 2.40 4.78
CA PHE A 46 2.33 3.80 4.50
C PHE A 46 1.94 4.02 3.05
N GLN A 47 2.67 3.42 2.11
CA GLN A 47 2.35 3.59 0.69
C GLN A 47 1.03 2.93 0.29
N ILE A 48 0.74 1.72 0.80
CA ILE A 48 -0.57 1.09 0.61
C ILE A 48 -1.66 1.99 1.20
N THR A 49 -1.45 2.52 2.40
CA THR A 49 -2.41 3.41 3.07
C THR A 49 -2.70 4.66 2.23
N ASN A 50 -1.66 5.30 1.66
CA ASN A 50 -1.82 6.45 0.76
C ASN A 50 -2.63 6.07 -0.49
N ILE A 51 -2.30 4.95 -1.14
CA ILE A 51 -3.03 4.47 -2.32
C ILE A 51 -4.52 4.23 -2.00
N LEU A 52 -4.82 3.62 -0.85
CA LEU A 52 -6.21 3.34 -0.47
C LEU A 52 -6.99 4.60 -0.10
N ARG A 53 -6.34 5.57 0.56
CA ARG A 53 -6.94 6.86 0.89
C ARG A 53 -7.24 7.68 -0.37
N ASP A 54 -6.30 7.68 -1.32
CA ASP A 54 -6.30 8.60 -2.46
C ASP A 54 -6.90 7.98 -3.73
N VAL A 55 -7.34 6.70 -3.70
CA VAL A 55 -7.83 5.97 -4.87
C VAL A 55 -8.89 6.73 -5.69
N GLY A 56 -9.83 7.40 -5.03
CA GLY A 56 -10.86 8.19 -5.71
C GLY A 56 -10.33 9.51 -6.30
N GLU A 57 -9.39 10.15 -5.61
CA GLU A 57 -8.74 11.39 -6.09
C GLU A 57 -7.86 11.09 -7.30
N ASP A 58 -7.01 10.06 -7.22
CA ASP A 58 -6.15 9.63 -8.32
C ASP A 58 -6.97 9.18 -9.54
N ALA A 59 -8.10 8.51 -9.32
CA ALA A 59 -9.01 8.11 -10.39
C ALA A 59 -9.59 9.33 -11.11
N VAL A 60 -10.17 10.30 -10.39
CA VAL A 60 -10.84 11.45 -11.00
C VAL A 60 -9.87 12.48 -11.56
N ASN A 61 -8.83 12.83 -10.80
CA ASN A 61 -7.96 13.95 -11.17
C ASN A 61 -6.84 13.53 -12.12
N ARG A 62 -6.50 12.24 -12.15
CA ARG A 62 -5.33 11.74 -12.91
C ARG A 62 -5.65 10.58 -13.84
N GLY A 63 -6.85 9.99 -13.76
CA GLY A 63 -7.21 8.80 -14.54
C GLY A 63 -6.34 7.59 -14.19
N ARG A 64 -5.89 7.47 -12.93
CA ARG A 64 -4.98 6.40 -12.49
C ARG A 64 -5.64 5.51 -11.44
N VAL A 65 -5.43 4.20 -11.58
CA VAL A 65 -5.82 3.20 -10.59
C VAL A 65 -4.59 2.35 -10.23
N TYR A 66 -4.22 2.37 -8.96
CA TYR A 66 -3.05 1.65 -8.43
C TYR A 66 -3.40 0.32 -7.76
N LEU A 67 -4.69 0.00 -7.60
CA LEU A 67 -5.13 -1.25 -6.97
C LEU A 67 -4.68 -2.46 -7.80
N PRO A 68 -4.31 -3.59 -7.15
CA PRO A 68 -3.89 -4.79 -7.87
C PRO A 68 -5.02 -5.36 -8.72
N ARG A 69 -4.78 -5.55 -10.02
CA ARG A 69 -5.79 -6.06 -10.97
C ARG A 69 -6.29 -7.47 -10.66
N ASP A 70 -5.44 -8.32 -10.11
CA ASP A 70 -5.76 -9.65 -9.62
C ASP A 70 -6.72 -9.62 -8.42
N ASP A 71 -6.47 -8.73 -7.47
CA ASP A 71 -7.40 -8.53 -6.34
C ASP A 71 -8.71 -7.89 -6.82
N MET A 72 -8.66 -6.89 -7.71
CA MET A 72 -9.85 -6.33 -8.35
C MET A 72 -10.69 -7.41 -9.03
N ALA A 73 -10.06 -8.28 -9.83
CA ALA A 73 -10.73 -9.40 -10.50
C ALA A 73 -11.34 -10.39 -9.50
N LYS A 74 -10.64 -10.69 -8.40
CA LYS A 74 -11.13 -11.58 -7.33
C LYS A 74 -12.43 -11.08 -6.68
N PHE A 75 -12.60 -9.76 -6.58
CA PHE A 75 -13.82 -9.16 -6.01
C PHE A 75 -14.83 -8.73 -7.07
N GLY A 76 -14.53 -8.88 -8.37
CA GLY A 76 -15.41 -8.46 -9.46
C GLY A 76 -15.50 -6.95 -9.61
N VAL A 77 -14.43 -6.23 -9.29
CA VAL A 77 -14.33 -4.76 -9.41
C VAL A 77 -13.57 -4.42 -10.69
N THR A 78 -14.09 -3.50 -11.50
CA THR A 78 -13.44 -3.05 -12.73
C THR A 78 -12.77 -1.69 -12.55
N GLU A 79 -11.82 -1.39 -13.43
CA GLU A 79 -11.16 -0.07 -13.47
C GLU A 79 -12.16 1.04 -13.79
N GLU A 80 -13.10 0.77 -14.71
CA GLU A 80 -14.19 1.69 -15.06
C GLU A 80 -15.09 2.02 -13.87
N GLN A 81 -15.42 1.04 -13.02
CA GLN A 81 -16.19 1.30 -11.79
C GLN A 81 -15.46 2.30 -10.89
N ILE A 82 -14.14 2.16 -10.72
CA ILE A 82 -13.34 3.06 -9.89
C ILE A 82 -13.27 4.46 -10.52
N LEU A 83 -13.01 4.53 -11.83
CA LEU A 83 -12.95 5.80 -12.58
C LEU A 83 -14.29 6.55 -12.53
N ASN A 84 -15.41 5.83 -12.55
CA ASN A 84 -16.75 6.40 -12.44
C ASN A 84 -17.25 6.55 -11.00
N GLN A 85 -16.39 6.34 -9.99
CA GLN A 85 -16.72 6.42 -8.56
C GLN A 85 -17.90 5.53 -8.12
N GLN A 86 -18.07 4.37 -8.74
CA GLN A 86 -19.10 3.39 -8.39
C GLN A 86 -18.63 2.51 -7.23
N MET A 87 -19.15 2.78 -6.03
CA MET A 87 -18.76 2.11 -4.79
C MET A 87 -19.84 1.14 -4.29
N ASP A 88 -19.96 0.00 -4.96
CA ASP A 88 -20.85 -1.09 -4.55
C ASP A 88 -20.26 -1.94 -3.41
N ASP A 89 -20.96 -3.03 -3.05
CA ASP A 89 -20.48 -3.92 -1.99
C ASP A 89 -19.26 -4.76 -2.40
N ASN A 90 -19.02 -4.97 -3.70
CA ASN A 90 -17.80 -5.61 -4.20
C ASN A 90 -16.60 -4.72 -3.96
N TYR A 91 -16.73 -3.43 -4.28
CA TYR A 91 -15.73 -2.41 -3.99
C TYR A 91 -15.40 -2.34 -2.49
N LYS A 92 -16.43 -2.29 -1.63
CA LYS A 92 -16.21 -2.27 -0.17
C LYS A 92 -15.43 -3.50 0.32
N ARG A 93 -15.74 -4.69 -0.20
CA ARG A 93 -15.03 -5.94 0.15
C ARG A 93 -13.58 -5.93 -0.34
N LEU A 94 -13.31 -5.42 -1.54
CA LEU A 94 -11.95 -5.20 -2.05
C LEU A 94 -11.17 -4.25 -1.11
N MET A 95 -11.76 -3.10 -0.77
CA MET A 95 -11.10 -2.13 0.11
C MET A 95 -10.80 -2.71 1.49
N GLN A 96 -11.74 -3.46 2.09
CA GLN A 96 -11.50 -4.14 3.37
C GLN A 96 -10.35 -5.15 3.28
N TYR A 97 -10.24 -5.88 2.18
CA TYR A 97 -9.18 -6.84 1.94
C TYR A 97 -7.81 -6.15 1.81
N GLU A 98 -7.71 -5.05 1.06
CA GLU A 98 -6.49 -4.27 0.94
C GLU A 98 -6.10 -3.56 2.26
N ILE A 99 -7.07 -3.06 3.02
CA ILE A 99 -6.85 -2.50 4.35
C ILE A 99 -6.28 -3.57 5.29
N ALA A 100 -6.82 -4.79 5.25
CA ALA A 100 -6.31 -5.90 6.04
C ALA A 100 -4.86 -6.26 5.63
N ARG A 101 -4.52 -6.15 4.35
CA ARG A 101 -3.15 -6.30 3.85
C ARG A 101 -2.23 -5.22 4.41
N ALA A 102 -2.60 -3.94 4.36
CA ALA A 102 -1.82 -2.86 4.95
C ALA A 102 -1.56 -3.09 6.45
N ARG A 103 -2.59 -3.52 7.19
CA ARG A 103 -2.47 -3.88 8.62
C ARG A 103 -1.47 -4.99 8.90
N LYS A 104 -1.33 -5.98 8.01
CA LYS A 104 -0.31 -7.03 8.15
C LYS A 104 1.11 -6.47 8.05
N TYR A 105 1.34 -5.43 7.25
CA TYR A 105 2.64 -4.77 7.16
C TYR A 105 2.95 -3.90 8.37
N TYR A 106 1.94 -3.26 8.97
CA TYR A 106 2.13 -2.53 10.23
C TYR A 106 2.49 -3.43 11.43
N ALA A 107 2.15 -4.71 11.36
CA ALA A 107 2.37 -5.68 12.44
C ALA A 107 3.67 -6.48 12.29
N ARG A 108 4.46 -6.22 11.24
CA ARG A 108 5.76 -6.87 11.00
C ARG A 108 6.87 -6.15 11.74
#